data_AF-A0A6N3ITX2-F1
#
_entry.id   AF-A0A6N3ITX2-F1
#
_cell.length_a   1.000
_cell.length_b   1.000
_cell.length_c   1.000
_cell.angle_alpha   90.00
_cell.angle_beta   90.00
_cell.angle_gamma   90.00
#
_symmetry.space_group_name_H-M   'P 1'
#
loop_
_entity.id
_entity.type
_entity.pdbx_description
1 polymer ?
#
loop_
_entity_poly.entity_id
_entity_poly.type
_entity_poly.pdbx_seq_one_letter_code
_entity_poly.pdbx_strand_id
1 'polypeptide(L)'
;MMDSIDKDILNFIQREVPLEREPFAAIGRELGIGGDEVIRRIEALKRGRVIRQISAIFDTRVLGYESSLVAATIPAARLNEGAKAVN
;
A
#
# COMPACT_ATOMS: atom_id res chain seq x y z
N MET A 1 -10.20 -14.94 -9.36
CA MET A 1 -8.88 -15.12 -10.00
C MET A 1 -8.52 -13.78 -10.61
N MET A 2 -7.29 -13.30 -10.42
CA MET A 2 -6.88 -11.96 -10.86
C MET A 2 -6.69 -11.95 -12.38
N ASP A 3 -7.41 -11.09 -13.09
CA ASP A 3 -7.31 -10.96 -14.54
C ASP A 3 -6.24 -9.94 -14.97
N SER A 4 -6.14 -9.65 -16.27
CA SER A 4 -5.16 -8.68 -16.79
C SER A 4 -5.47 -7.26 -16.34
N ILE A 5 -6.74 -6.87 -16.28
CA ILE A 5 -7.15 -5.52 -15.86
C ILE A 5 -6.82 -5.30 -14.39
N ASP A 6 -7.03 -6.29 -13.54
CA ASP A 6 -6.63 -6.20 -12.13
C ASP A 6 -5.11 -5.99 -11.99
N LYS A 7 -4.30 -6.67 -12.81
CA LYS A 7 -2.83 -6.47 -12.84
C LYS A 7 -2.47 -5.07 -13.30
N ASP A 8 -3.14 -4.56 -14.33
CA ASP A 8 -2.87 -3.23 -14.87
C ASP A 8 -3.25 -2.14 -13.85
N ILE A 9 -4.37 -2.29 -13.15
CA ILE A 9 -4.75 -1.43 -12.02
C ILE A 9 -3.66 -1.45 -10.95
N LEU A 10 -3.21 -2.64 -10.51
CA LEU A 10 -2.16 -2.77 -9.50
C LEU A 10 -0.85 -2.11 -9.93
N ASN A 11 -0.43 -2.30 -11.18
CA ASN A 11 0.77 -1.69 -11.72
C ASN A 11 0.66 -0.16 -11.76
N PHE A 12 -0.51 0.36 -12.13
CA PHE A 12 -0.77 1.80 -12.17
C PHE A 12 -0.68 2.40 -10.75
N ILE A 13 -1.49 1.91 -9.81
CA ILE A 13 -1.62 2.52 -8.47
C ILE A 13 -0.36 2.39 -7.61
N GLN A 14 0.51 1.41 -7.90
CA GLN A 14 1.82 1.28 -7.24
C GLN A 14 2.82 2.34 -7.71
N ARG A 15 2.68 2.85 -8.94
CA ARG A 15 3.52 3.92 -9.46
C ARG A 15 3.01 5.27 -9.00
N GLU A 16 1.73 5.54 -9.21
CA GLU A 16 1.13 6.81 -8.86
C GLU A 16 -0.40 6.72 -8.71
N VAL A 17 -0.94 7.64 -7.93
CA VAL A 17 -2.37 7.95 -7.91
C VAL A 17 -2.51 9.39 -8.41
N PRO A 18 -3.26 9.64 -9.50
CA PRO A 18 -3.37 10.97 -10.09
C PRO A 18 -3.91 11.98 -9.07
N LEU A 19 -3.27 13.13 -8.94
CA LEU A 19 -3.71 14.20 -8.04
C LEU A 19 -4.72 15.12 -8.73
N GLU A 20 -5.87 14.57 -9.07
CA GLU A 20 -7.00 15.29 -9.65
C GLU A 20 -8.30 15.04 -8.86
N ARG A 21 -9.38 15.74 -9.21
CA ARG A 21 -10.68 15.66 -8.51
C ARG A 21 -11.27 14.23 -8.51
N GLU A 22 -11.08 13.48 -9.59
CA GLU A 22 -11.64 12.14 -9.79
C GLU A 22 -10.53 11.14 -10.17
N PRO A 23 -9.65 10.78 -9.23
CA PRO A 23 -8.42 10.02 -9.52
C PRO A 23 -8.70 8.63 -10.13
N PHE A 24 -9.74 7.96 -9.69
CA PHE A 24 -10.12 6.65 -10.23
C PHE A 24 -10.74 6.75 -11.62
N ALA A 25 -11.36 7.88 -11.97
CA ALA A 25 -11.80 8.15 -13.33
C ALA A 25 -10.58 8.37 -14.24
N ALA A 26 -9.53 9.08 -13.79
CA ALA A 26 -8.27 9.17 -14.53
C ALA A 26 -7.64 7.80 -14.80
N ILE A 27 -7.54 6.96 -13.77
CA ILE A 27 -7.02 5.60 -13.92
C ILE A 27 -7.87 4.82 -14.92
N GLY A 28 -9.19 4.94 -14.84
CA GLY A 28 -10.11 4.32 -15.79
C GLY A 28 -9.88 4.77 -17.23
N ARG A 29 -9.68 6.08 -17.46
CA ARG A 29 -9.37 6.63 -18.80
C ARG A 29 -8.09 6.02 -19.38
N GLU A 30 -7.04 5.87 -18.58
CA GLU A 30 -5.79 5.25 -19.04
C GLU A 30 -5.97 3.76 -19.37
N LEU A 31 -6.75 3.05 -18.55
CA LEU A 31 -6.93 1.60 -18.66
C LEU A 31 -8.12 1.20 -19.55
N GLY A 32 -8.84 2.15 -20.14
CA GLY A 32 -10.00 1.90 -21.00
C GLY A 32 -11.24 1.36 -20.26
N ILE A 33 -11.37 1.64 -18.97
CA ILE A 33 -12.51 1.19 -18.13
C ILE A 33 -13.16 2.36 -17.37
N GLY A 34 -14.36 2.17 -16.85
CA GLY A 34 -15.03 3.20 -16.02
C GLY A 34 -14.38 3.36 -14.64
N GLY A 35 -14.39 4.57 -14.09
CA GLY A 35 -13.86 4.83 -12.74
C GLY A 35 -14.52 3.97 -11.64
N ASP A 36 -15.83 3.73 -11.76
CA ASP A 36 -16.57 2.85 -10.84
C ASP A 36 -16.09 1.38 -10.91
N GLU A 37 -15.68 0.93 -12.09
CA GLU A 37 -15.08 -0.40 -12.28
C GLU A 37 -13.71 -0.47 -11.60
N VAL A 38 -12.87 0.58 -11.73
CA VAL A 38 -11.58 0.69 -11.02
C VAL A 38 -11.79 0.56 -9.52
N ILE A 39 -12.74 1.33 -8.95
CA ILE A 39 -13.05 1.31 -7.52
C ILE A 39 -13.48 -0.10 -7.10
N ARG A 40 -14.47 -0.69 -7.79
CA ARG A 40 -14.98 -2.04 -7.46
C ARG A 40 -13.88 -3.11 -7.46
N ARG A 41 -12.96 -3.04 -8.43
CA ARG A 41 -11.82 -3.96 -8.52
C ARG A 41 -10.82 -3.75 -7.40
N ILE A 42 -10.43 -2.51 -7.11
CA ILE A 42 -9.55 -2.18 -5.98
C ILE A 42 -10.14 -2.70 -4.66
N GLU A 43 -11.44 -2.52 -4.44
CA GLU A 43 -12.10 -3.03 -3.25
C GLU A 43 -12.09 -4.57 -3.17
N ALA A 44 -12.32 -5.25 -4.29
CA ALA A 44 -12.24 -6.71 -4.35
C ALA A 44 -10.83 -7.21 -4.02
N LEU A 45 -9.79 -6.57 -4.58
CA LEU A 45 -8.39 -6.87 -4.31
C LEU A 45 -8.01 -6.59 -2.85
N LYS A 46 -8.58 -5.54 -2.23
CA LYS A 46 -8.40 -5.23 -0.81
C LYS A 46 -9.09 -6.26 0.09
N ARG A 47 -10.33 -6.66 -0.21
CA ARG A 47 -11.04 -7.75 0.51
C ARG A 47 -10.29 -9.08 0.39
N GLY A 48 -9.72 -9.35 -0.78
CA GLY A 48 -8.88 -10.51 -1.04
C GLY A 48 -7.48 -10.46 -0.42
N ARG A 49 -7.14 -9.39 0.33
CA ARG A 49 -5.82 -9.15 0.94
C ARG A 49 -4.65 -9.09 -0.07
N VAL A 50 -4.93 -8.87 -1.34
CA VAL A 50 -3.90 -8.58 -2.36
C VAL A 50 -3.39 -7.15 -2.16
N ILE A 51 -4.31 -6.20 -1.97
CA ILE A 51 -3.97 -4.84 -1.54
C ILE A 51 -4.06 -4.79 -0.01
N ARG A 52 -2.91 -4.56 0.64
CA ARG A 52 -2.85 -4.41 2.10
C ARG A 52 -3.43 -3.07 2.55
N GLN A 53 -3.03 -1.99 1.90
CA GLN A 53 -3.44 -0.62 2.23
C GLN A 53 -3.26 0.31 1.03
N ILE A 54 -4.05 1.38 1.00
CA ILE A 54 -3.87 2.54 0.11
C ILE A 54 -3.81 3.75 1.04
N SER A 55 -2.68 4.43 1.07
CA SER A 55 -2.42 5.54 1.99
C SER A 55 -1.42 6.51 1.37
N ALA A 56 -1.37 7.72 1.92
CA ALA A 56 -0.27 8.64 1.62
C ALA A 56 1.06 8.02 2.10
N ILE A 57 2.14 8.31 1.36
CA ILE A 57 3.51 8.06 1.78
C ILE A 57 4.16 9.42 2.03
N PHE A 58 4.72 9.59 3.22
CA PHE A 58 5.38 10.83 3.62
C PHE A 58 6.90 10.62 3.69
N ASP A 59 7.67 11.60 3.24
CA ASP A 59 9.10 11.65 3.56
C ASP A 59 9.26 12.07 5.02
N THR A 60 9.59 11.11 5.87
CA THR A 60 9.73 11.31 7.31
C THR A 60 10.83 12.32 7.66
N ARG A 61 11.85 12.46 6.82
CA ARG A 61 12.94 13.43 7.04
C ARG A 61 12.44 14.86 6.87
N VAL A 62 11.60 15.11 5.87
CA VAL A 62 10.97 16.42 5.66
C VAL A 62 10.03 16.78 6.82
N LEU A 63 9.42 15.76 7.44
CA LEU A 63 8.61 15.92 8.64
C LEU A 63 9.43 16.09 9.93
N GLY A 64 10.77 16.13 9.86
CA GLY A 64 11.65 16.30 11.02
C GLY A 64 11.85 15.04 11.86
N TYR A 65 11.46 13.86 11.35
CA TYR A 65 11.73 12.60 12.03
C TYR A 65 13.13 12.11 11.72
N GLU A 66 13.80 11.61 12.75
CA GLU A 66 15.02 10.83 12.63
C GLU A 66 14.70 9.35 12.81
N SER A 67 15.40 8.49 12.06
CA SER A 67 15.24 7.04 12.15
C SER A 67 16.60 6.38 12.29
N SER A 68 16.65 5.28 13.03
CA SER A 68 17.86 4.50 13.24
C SER A 68 17.54 3.01 13.23
N LEU A 69 18.45 2.21 12.67
CA LEU A 69 18.39 0.75 12.76
C LEU A 69 19.13 0.31 14.02
N VAL A 70 18.41 -0.30 14.96
CA VAL A 70 18.97 -0.78 16.23
C VAL A 70 18.95 -2.30 16.27
N ALA A 71 20.05 -2.90 16.70
CA ALA A 71 20.16 -4.33 16.93
C ALA A 71 20.43 -4.60 18.42
N ALA A 72 19.76 -5.61 18.97
CA ALA A 72 19.94 -6.04 20.35
C ALA A 72 20.14 -7.56 20.41
N THR A 73 21.08 -8.01 21.23
CA THR A 73 21.25 -9.43 21.54
C THR A 73 20.34 -9.79 22.70
N ILE A 74 19.44 -10.75 22.48
CA ILE A 74 18.50 -11.22 23.51
C ILE A 74 18.73 -12.71 23.75
N PRO A 75 18.89 -13.16 25.01
CA PRO A 75 18.94 -14.58 25.32
C PRO A 75 17.71 -15.32 24.79
N ALA A 76 17.91 -16.48 24.18
CA ALA A 76 16.84 -17.23 23.49
C ALA A 76 15.60 -17.47 24.37
N ALA A 77 15.80 -17.74 25.67
CA ALA A 77 14.73 -17.95 26.64
C ALA A 77 13.78 -16.74 26.81
N ARG A 78 14.23 -15.53 26.44
CA ARG A 78 13.49 -14.27 26.61
C ARG A 78 13.15 -13.59 25.30
N LEU A 79 13.38 -14.24 24.16
CA LEU A 79 13.20 -13.63 22.84
C LEU A 79 11.77 -13.09 22.64
N ASN A 80 10.75 -13.86 23.04
CA ASN A 80 9.35 -13.46 22.90
C ASN A 80 8.98 -12.25 23.78
N GLU A 81 9.53 -12.18 25.01
CA GLU A 81 9.33 -11.01 25.88
C GLU A 81 10.01 -9.78 25.27
N GLY A 82 11.25 -9.94 24.80
CA GLY A 82 12.01 -8.88 24.15
C GLY A 82 11.31 -8.32 22.91
N ALA A 83 10.76 -9.19 22.07
CA ALA A 83 10.02 -8.77 20.87
C ALA A 83 8.74 -7.99 21.23
N LYS A 84 8.01 -8.38 22.29
CA LYS A 84 6.79 -7.68 22.74
C LYS A 84 7.05 -6.29 23.31
N ALA A 85 8.26 -6.00 23.77
CA ALA A 85 8.61 -4.66 24.23
C ALA A 85 8.85 -3.68 23.08
N VAL A 86 9.02 -4.19 21.85
CA VAL A 86 9.36 -3.41 20.65
C VAL A 86 8.21 -3.35 19.63
N ASN A 87 7.49 -4.45 19.44
CA ASN A 87 6.39 -4.60 18.46
C ASN A 87 5.02 -4.40 19.09
#